data_AF-A0A520K445-F1
#
_entry.id   AF-A0A520K445-F1
#
_cell.length_a   1.000
_cell.length_b   1.000
_cell.length_c   1.000
_cell.angle_alpha   90.00
_cell.angle_beta   90.00
_cell.angle_gamma   90.00
#
_symmetry.space_group_name_H-M   'P 1'
#
loop_
_entity.id
_entity.type
_entity.pdbx_description
1 polymer ?
#
loop_
_entity_poly.entity_id
_entity_poly.type
_entity_poly.pdbx_seq_one_letter_code
_entity_poly.pdbx_strand_id
1 'polypeptide(L)'
;MRRPKLVGSTATVLLLSSMLVLTLGSVPVLGELEFGEWYSMTMDRIELDAMSMAISIENFDCTGVEAGARSGSEAATAALDELEGYEVSPEMQPVKEHVKLALENFTAACTYAETGAMKYNAADLKTAARYVNASLGHLEEIDKLGLVSPAPVGALKRLEGDLEHAAKIIGGAQPSPSPSTSPTPTQKAPGYGAILAVGGLFIVAYRVLRRAR
;
A
#
# COMPACT_ATOMS: atom_id res chain seq x y z
N MET A 1 -65.19 -19.36 -35.36
CA MET A 1 -64.42 -19.00 -34.15
C MET A 1 -62.98 -19.49 -34.29
N ARG A 2 -61.99 -18.60 -34.41
CA ARG A 2 -60.55 -18.94 -34.28
C ARG A 2 -59.87 -17.81 -33.51
N ARG A 3 -59.40 -18.10 -32.29
CA ARG A 3 -58.49 -17.22 -31.53
C ARG A 3 -57.05 -17.55 -31.93
N PRO A 4 -56.18 -16.58 -32.22
CA PRO A 4 -54.76 -16.84 -32.42
C PRO A 4 -54.07 -17.11 -31.07
N LYS A 5 -53.13 -18.05 -31.12
CA LYS A 5 -52.40 -18.61 -29.97
C LYS A 5 -51.37 -17.62 -29.44
N LEU A 6 -51.30 -17.61 -28.12
CA LEU A 6 -50.37 -16.94 -27.22
C LEU A 6 -48.94 -17.48 -27.40
N VAL A 7 -48.20 -17.04 -28.43
CA VAL A 7 -46.80 -17.45 -28.66
C VAL A 7 -45.80 -16.31 -28.37
N GLY A 8 -46.29 -15.08 -28.21
CA GLY A 8 -45.43 -13.90 -28.00
C GLY A 8 -44.97 -13.63 -26.56
N SER A 9 -45.34 -14.45 -25.56
CA SER A 9 -45.09 -14.11 -24.14
C SER A 9 -43.85 -14.78 -23.55
N THR A 10 -43.40 -15.91 -24.08
CA THR A 10 -42.25 -16.66 -23.54
C THR A 10 -40.90 -16.13 -24.04
N ALA A 11 -40.82 -15.69 -25.30
CA ALA A 11 -39.59 -15.11 -25.85
C ALA A 11 -39.21 -13.78 -25.17
N THR A 12 -40.20 -12.96 -24.83
CA THR A 12 -40.00 -11.67 -24.15
C THR A 12 -39.56 -11.86 -22.69
N VAL A 13 -40.11 -12.87 -22.00
CA VAL A 13 -39.68 -13.23 -20.64
C VAL A 13 -38.24 -13.77 -20.62
N LEU A 14 -37.86 -14.57 -21.63
CA LEU A 14 -36.48 -15.06 -21.77
C LEU A 14 -35.49 -13.93 -22.09
N LEU A 15 -35.82 -12.99 -22.97
CA LEU A 15 -34.97 -11.83 -23.28
C LEU A 15 -34.80 -10.89 -22.08
N LEU A 16 -35.89 -10.61 -21.35
CA LEU A 16 -35.85 -9.80 -20.13
C LEU A 16 -35.06 -10.50 -19.01
N SER A 17 -35.22 -11.81 -18.85
CA SER A 17 -34.44 -12.60 -17.88
C SER A 17 -32.95 -12.65 -18.25
N SER A 18 -32.62 -12.73 -19.55
CA SER A 18 -31.24 -12.73 -20.04
C SER A 18 -30.56 -11.38 -19.84
N MET A 19 -31.29 -10.27 -20.05
CA MET A 19 -30.77 -8.94 -19.77
C MET A 19 -30.61 -8.69 -18.27
N LEU A 20 -31.53 -9.18 -17.43
CA LEU A 20 -31.38 -9.10 -15.97
C LEU A 20 -30.12 -9.83 -15.51
N VAL A 21 -29.90 -11.06 -16.01
CA VAL A 21 -28.72 -11.88 -15.66
C VAL A 21 -27.41 -11.24 -16.16
N LEU A 22 -27.40 -10.64 -17.35
CA LEU A 22 -26.24 -9.91 -17.85
C LEU A 22 -25.95 -8.62 -17.06
N THR A 23 -26.98 -7.89 -16.64
CA THR A 23 -26.81 -6.69 -15.80
C THR A 23 -26.40 -7.02 -14.36
N LEU A 24 -26.88 -8.13 -13.80
CA LEU A 24 -26.53 -8.57 -12.44
C LEU A 24 -25.12 -9.17 -12.37
N GLY A 25 -24.61 -9.76 -13.46
CA GLY A 25 -23.23 -10.25 -13.54
C GLY A 25 -22.19 -9.14 -13.76
N SER A 26 -22.55 -8.02 -14.40
CA SER A 26 -21.61 -6.95 -14.74
C SER A 26 -21.31 -5.98 -13.59
N VAL A 27 -22.27 -5.75 -12.69
CA VAL A 27 -22.11 -4.83 -11.55
C VAL A 27 -21.07 -5.30 -10.51
N PRO A 28 -21.07 -6.58 -10.06
CA PRO A 28 -20.07 -7.03 -9.09
C PRO A 28 -18.64 -6.99 -9.65
N VAL A 29 -18.45 -7.28 -10.95
CA VAL A 29 -17.14 -7.24 -11.60
C VAL A 29 -16.58 -5.82 -11.67
N LEU A 30 -17.42 -4.80 -11.89
CA LEU A 30 -16.98 -3.40 -11.90
C LEU A 30 -16.61 -2.91 -10.49
N GLY A 31 -17.41 -3.25 -9.47
CA GLY A 31 -17.12 -2.86 -8.08
C GLY A 31 -15.82 -3.48 -7.54
N GLU A 32 -15.53 -4.73 -7.92
CA GLU A 32 -14.26 -5.38 -7.54
C GLU A 32 -13.05 -4.78 -8.25
N LEU A 33 -13.20 -4.34 -9.51
CA LEU A 33 -12.14 -3.62 -10.21
C LEU A 33 -11.83 -2.29 -9.53
N GLU A 34 -12.87 -1.50 -9.22
CA GLU A 34 -12.71 -0.23 -8.50
C GLU A 34 -12.07 -0.43 -7.12
N PHE A 35 -12.46 -1.49 -6.40
CA PHE A 35 -11.84 -1.84 -5.13
C PHE A 35 -10.36 -2.24 -5.30
N GLY A 36 -10.02 -3.02 -6.33
CA GLY A 36 -8.64 -3.43 -6.61
C GLY A 36 -7.72 -2.26 -7.01
N GLU A 37 -8.23 -1.32 -7.80
CA GLU A 37 -7.52 -0.08 -8.15
C GLU A 37 -7.30 0.79 -6.91
N TRP A 38 -8.36 1.00 -6.13
CA TRP A 38 -8.29 1.73 -4.86
C TRP A 38 -7.30 1.11 -3.88
N TYR A 39 -7.34 -0.22 -3.74
CA TYR A 39 -6.42 -0.96 -2.89
C TYR A 39 -4.97 -0.69 -3.30
N SER A 40 -4.68 -0.80 -4.61
CA SER A 40 -3.32 -0.59 -5.13
C SER A 40 -2.84 0.84 -4.85
N MET A 41 -3.67 1.84 -5.12
CA MET A 41 -3.32 3.25 -4.84
C MET A 41 -3.10 3.52 -3.35
N THR A 42 -3.93 2.93 -2.49
CA THR A 42 -3.80 3.03 -1.03
C THR A 42 -2.48 2.43 -0.58
N MET A 43 -2.14 1.23 -1.06
CA MET A 43 -0.91 0.54 -0.68
C MET A 43 0.35 1.27 -1.17
N ASP A 44 0.34 1.81 -2.39
CA ASP A 44 1.44 2.65 -2.91
C ASP A 44 1.70 3.86 -2.01
N ARG A 45 0.62 4.47 -1.49
CA ARG A 45 0.76 5.62 -0.59
C ARG A 45 1.34 5.22 0.78
N ILE A 46 0.87 4.12 1.34
CA ILE A 46 1.43 3.54 2.57
C ILE A 46 2.90 3.19 2.40
N GLU A 47 3.29 2.64 1.24
CA GLU A 47 4.70 2.36 0.92
C GLU A 47 5.55 3.62 1.00
N LEU A 48 5.11 4.70 0.34
CA LEU A 48 5.83 5.97 0.31
C LEU A 48 5.99 6.56 1.71
N ASP A 49 4.92 6.58 2.51
CA ASP A 49 4.97 7.10 3.88
C ASP A 49 5.86 6.23 4.78
N ALA A 50 5.79 4.90 4.64
CA ALA A 50 6.63 3.96 5.37
C ALA A 50 8.12 4.12 5.03
N MET A 51 8.45 4.26 3.73
CA MET A 51 9.82 4.51 3.28
C MET A 51 10.34 5.86 3.78
N SER A 52 9.51 6.90 3.74
CA SER A 52 9.86 8.24 4.24
C SER A 52 10.20 8.21 5.73
N MET A 53 9.39 7.53 6.54
CA MET A 53 9.65 7.33 7.96
C MET A 53 10.94 6.53 8.19
N ALA A 54 11.12 5.41 7.50
CA ALA A 54 12.32 4.56 7.61
C ALA A 54 13.61 5.36 7.35
N ILE A 55 13.66 6.09 6.23
CA ILE A 55 14.79 6.95 5.87
C ILE A 55 15.03 8.03 6.93
N SER A 56 13.97 8.62 7.49
CA SER A 56 14.10 9.63 8.53
C SER A 56 14.64 9.05 9.84
N ILE A 57 14.22 7.84 10.22
CA ILE A 57 14.75 7.11 11.38
C ILE A 57 16.25 6.85 11.23
N GLU A 58 16.68 6.34 10.06
CA GLU A 58 18.10 6.07 9.78
C GLU A 58 18.97 7.32 9.89
N ASN A 59 18.43 8.48 9.50
CA ASN A 59 19.11 9.77 9.56
C ASN A 59 18.98 10.47 10.92
N PHE A 60 18.31 9.85 11.89
CA PHE A 60 17.95 10.46 13.18
C PHE A 60 17.18 11.79 13.04
N ASP A 61 16.42 11.93 11.95
CA ASP A 61 15.59 13.10 11.66
C ASP A 61 14.20 12.94 12.28
N CYS A 62 14.04 13.40 13.51
CA CYS A 62 12.76 13.30 14.24
C CYS A 62 11.64 14.08 13.54
N THR A 63 11.95 15.19 12.87
CA THR A 63 10.94 15.99 12.14
C THR A 63 10.48 15.26 10.88
N GLY A 64 11.41 14.59 10.18
CA GLY A 64 11.06 13.70 9.07
C GLY A 64 10.18 12.53 9.52
N VAL A 65 10.47 11.93 10.67
CA VAL A 65 9.63 10.85 11.24
C VAL A 65 8.24 11.36 11.63
N GLU A 66 8.14 12.51 12.30
CA GLU A 66 6.84 13.14 12.63
C GLU A 66 6.02 13.41 11.36
N ALA A 67 6.63 14.03 10.35
CA ALA A 67 5.93 14.36 9.10
C ALA A 67 5.45 13.10 8.36
N GLY A 68 6.31 12.07 8.26
CA GLY A 68 5.96 10.80 7.63
C GLY A 68 4.87 10.05 8.41
N ALA A 69 4.95 10.02 9.74
CA ALA A 69 3.95 9.39 10.59
C ALA A 69 2.59 10.10 10.48
N ARG A 70 2.57 11.43 10.48
CA ARG A 70 1.33 12.20 10.32
C ARG A 70 0.71 11.95 8.95
N SER A 71 1.50 12.05 7.87
CA SER A 71 1.05 11.76 6.50
C SER A 71 0.48 10.34 6.37
N GLY A 72 1.20 9.33 6.88
CA GLY A 72 0.77 7.94 6.85
C GLY A 72 -0.50 7.69 7.68
N SER A 73 -0.61 8.30 8.86
CA SER A 73 -1.82 8.21 9.70
C SER A 73 -3.03 8.85 9.02
N GLU A 74 -2.87 10.01 8.40
CA GLU A 74 -3.94 10.70 7.66
C GLU A 74 -4.38 9.87 6.44
N ALA A 75 -3.42 9.34 5.67
CA ALA A 75 -3.71 8.49 4.52
C ALA A 75 -4.44 7.20 4.90
N ALA A 76 -3.97 6.51 5.95
CA ALA A 76 -4.62 5.28 6.41
C ALA A 76 -5.99 5.52 7.02
N THR A 77 -6.19 6.65 7.71
CA THR A 77 -7.50 7.04 8.24
C THR A 77 -8.48 7.34 7.11
N ALA A 78 -8.07 8.12 6.09
CA ALA A 78 -8.90 8.38 4.92
C ALA A 78 -9.25 7.08 4.17
N ALA A 79 -8.29 6.17 4.02
CA ALA A 79 -8.52 4.86 3.42
C ALA A 79 -9.51 4.01 4.22
N LEU A 80 -9.48 4.06 5.56
CA LEU A 80 -10.47 3.37 6.40
C LEU A 80 -11.89 3.90 6.16
N ASP A 81 -12.05 5.22 6.05
CA ASP A 81 -13.35 5.85 5.77
C ASP A 81 -13.88 5.47 4.38
N GLU A 82 -13.00 5.48 3.37
CA GLU A 82 -13.35 5.07 1.99
C GLU A 82 -13.70 3.57 1.91
N LEU A 83 -12.99 2.73 2.66
CA LEU A 83 -13.19 1.28 2.69
C LEU A 83 -14.63 0.88 3.06
N GLU A 84 -15.29 1.64 3.93
CA GLU A 84 -16.67 1.38 4.33
C GLU A 84 -17.64 1.42 3.14
N GLY A 85 -17.38 2.28 2.14
CA GLY A 85 -18.23 2.48 0.97
C GLY A 85 -18.17 1.38 -0.08
N TYR A 86 -17.15 0.50 -0.05
CA TYR A 86 -17.02 -0.58 -1.03
C TYR A 86 -17.89 -1.78 -0.69
N GLU A 87 -18.87 -2.10 -1.53
CA GLU A 87 -19.53 -3.41 -1.49
C GLU A 87 -18.72 -4.41 -2.31
N VAL A 88 -18.28 -5.50 -1.68
CA VAL A 88 -17.45 -6.54 -2.31
C VAL A 88 -18.17 -7.89 -2.29
N SER A 89 -17.78 -8.80 -3.18
CA SER A 89 -18.33 -10.16 -3.17
C SER A 89 -17.94 -10.93 -1.91
N PRO A 90 -18.63 -12.04 -1.59
CA PRO A 90 -18.24 -12.93 -0.50
C PRO A 90 -16.81 -13.47 -0.61
N GLU A 91 -16.27 -13.60 -1.82
CA GLU A 91 -14.90 -14.05 -2.06
C GLU A 91 -13.87 -12.97 -1.69
N MET A 92 -14.21 -11.70 -1.95
CA MET A 92 -13.37 -10.54 -1.63
C MET A 92 -13.51 -10.04 -0.19
N GLN A 93 -14.52 -10.50 0.54
CA GLN A 93 -14.79 -10.08 1.91
C GLN A 93 -13.58 -10.29 2.87
N PRO A 94 -12.85 -11.42 2.83
CA PRO A 94 -11.64 -11.59 3.64
C PRO A 94 -10.53 -10.58 3.31
N VAL A 95 -10.39 -10.18 2.04
CA VAL A 95 -9.44 -9.14 1.63
C VAL A 95 -9.82 -7.82 2.30
N LYS A 96 -11.09 -7.40 2.17
CA LYS A 96 -11.59 -6.16 2.79
C LYS A 96 -11.36 -6.13 4.30
N GLU A 97 -11.61 -7.25 4.99
CA GLU A 97 -11.39 -7.36 6.44
C GLU A 97 -9.92 -7.24 6.83
N HIS A 98 -9.03 -7.93 6.11
CA HIS A 98 -7.60 -7.80 6.36
C HIS A 98 -7.05 -6.41 6.02
N VAL A 99 -7.58 -5.75 4.97
CA VAL A 99 -7.19 -4.37 4.62
C VAL A 99 -7.55 -3.44 5.78
N LYS A 100 -8.77 -3.56 6.32
CA LYS A 100 -9.20 -2.78 7.49
C LYS A 100 -8.23 -2.94 8.65
N LEU A 101 -7.92 -4.18 9.03
CA LEU A 101 -7.02 -4.46 10.16
C LEU A 101 -5.58 -3.99 9.88
N ALA A 102 -5.11 -4.11 8.64
CA ALA A 102 -3.79 -3.61 8.24
C ALA A 102 -3.69 -2.09 8.40
N LEU A 103 -4.71 -1.36 7.95
CA LEU A 103 -4.80 0.09 8.05
C LEU A 103 -4.92 0.57 9.50
N GLU A 104 -5.78 -0.06 10.32
CA GLU A 104 -5.93 0.26 11.74
C GLU A 104 -4.60 0.10 12.50
N ASN A 105 -3.89 -1.00 12.24
CA ASN A 105 -2.57 -1.23 12.82
C ASN A 105 -1.53 -0.21 12.31
N PHE A 106 -1.55 0.14 11.03
CA PHE A 106 -0.62 1.14 10.49
C PHE A 106 -0.86 2.53 11.09
N THR A 107 -2.12 2.95 11.25
CA THR A 107 -2.48 4.20 11.96
C THR A 107 -1.95 4.22 13.39
N ALA A 108 -2.10 3.12 14.12
CA ALA A 108 -1.54 2.99 15.46
C ALA A 108 0.00 3.06 15.44
N ALA A 109 0.65 2.38 14.49
CA ALA A 109 2.09 2.44 14.32
C ALA A 109 2.58 3.88 14.12
N CYS A 110 1.95 4.64 13.22
CA CYS A 110 2.26 6.04 12.98
C CYS A 110 2.16 6.89 14.25
N THR A 111 1.06 6.74 15.02
CA THR A 111 0.86 7.49 16.27
C THR A 111 1.99 7.25 17.28
N TYR A 112 2.40 6.00 17.45
CA TYR A 112 3.50 5.63 18.35
C TYR A 112 4.88 6.01 17.77
N ALA A 113 5.07 5.98 16.45
CA ALA A 113 6.30 6.41 15.80
C ALA A 113 6.53 7.91 15.98
N GLU A 114 5.50 8.74 15.75
CA GLU A 114 5.52 10.18 16.00
C GLU A 114 5.87 10.47 17.47
N THR A 115 5.11 9.86 18.40
CA THR A 115 5.33 10.07 19.83
C THR A 115 6.71 9.61 20.27
N GLY A 116 7.15 8.44 19.78
CA GLY A 116 8.43 7.83 20.07
C GLY A 116 9.61 8.66 19.57
N ALA A 117 9.53 9.21 18.36
CA ALA A 117 10.54 10.07 17.80
C ALA A 117 10.61 11.41 18.56
N MET A 118 9.46 12.08 18.73
CA MET A 118 9.43 13.43 19.32
C MET A 118 9.79 13.46 20.81
N LYS A 119 9.58 12.36 21.53
CA LYS A 119 9.93 12.24 22.96
C LYS A 119 11.20 11.42 23.20
N TYR A 120 11.85 10.92 22.15
CA TYR A 120 12.94 9.94 22.26
C TYR A 120 12.55 8.77 23.18
N ASN A 121 11.36 8.20 22.97
CA ASN A 121 10.81 7.14 23.80
C ASN A 121 10.96 5.77 23.12
N ALA A 122 11.90 4.96 23.60
CA ALA A 122 12.15 3.61 23.10
C ALA A 122 10.95 2.67 23.23
N ALA A 123 10.12 2.81 24.27
CA ALA A 123 8.94 1.97 24.45
C ALA A 123 7.85 2.27 23.40
N ASP A 124 7.69 3.54 23.05
CA ASP A 124 6.76 3.96 22.01
C ASP A 124 7.25 3.49 20.63
N LEU A 125 8.55 3.66 20.31
CA LEU A 125 9.13 3.15 19.06
C LEU A 125 9.00 1.63 18.93
N LYS A 126 9.22 0.88 20.03
CA LYS A 126 9.00 -0.57 20.05
C LYS A 126 7.52 -0.92 19.88
N THR A 127 6.62 -0.10 20.40
CA THR A 127 5.18 -0.28 20.20
C THR A 127 4.79 -0.02 18.76
N ALA A 128 5.34 1.02 18.14
CA ALA A 128 5.17 1.29 16.72
C ALA A 128 5.61 0.10 15.86
N ALA A 129 6.82 -0.44 16.10
CA ALA A 129 7.33 -1.60 15.37
C ALA A 129 6.38 -2.82 15.46
N ARG A 130 5.82 -3.11 16.64
CA ARG A 130 4.84 -4.20 16.80
C ARG A 130 3.58 -3.98 15.97
N TYR A 131 3.09 -2.75 15.88
CA TYR A 131 1.93 -2.42 15.06
C TYR A 131 2.25 -2.49 13.56
N VAL A 132 3.46 -2.09 13.13
CA VAL A 132 3.91 -2.32 11.75
C VAL A 132 3.93 -3.81 11.42
N ASN A 133 4.47 -4.65 12.32
CA ASN A 133 4.48 -6.10 12.14
C ASN A 133 3.07 -6.72 12.11
N ALA A 134 2.14 -6.22 12.94
CA ALA A 134 0.75 -6.65 12.89
C ALA A 134 0.08 -6.27 11.55
N SER A 135 0.35 -5.06 11.04
CA SER A 135 -0.11 -4.62 9.72
C SER A 135 0.44 -5.53 8.61
N LEU A 136 1.74 -5.81 8.64
CA LEU A 136 2.40 -6.76 7.73
C LEU A 136 1.73 -8.13 7.71
N GLY A 137 1.41 -8.68 8.89
CA GLY A 137 0.75 -9.99 8.98
C GLY A 137 -0.58 -10.03 8.21
N HIS A 138 -1.37 -8.95 8.24
CA HIS A 138 -2.62 -8.89 7.48
C HIS A 138 -2.40 -8.71 5.97
N LEU A 139 -1.38 -7.94 5.58
CA LEU A 139 -1.00 -7.80 4.16
C LEU A 139 -0.50 -9.14 3.58
N GLU A 140 0.26 -9.92 4.35
CA GLU A 140 0.70 -11.25 3.94
C GLU A 140 -0.47 -12.24 3.80
N GLU A 141 -1.52 -12.14 4.62
CA GLU A 141 -2.75 -12.93 4.41
C GLU A 141 -3.50 -12.52 3.14
N ILE A 142 -3.55 -11.22 2.81
CA ILE A 142 -4.13 -10.74 1.55
C ILE A 142 -3.35 -11.31 0.35
N ASP A 143 -2.02 -11.24 0.38
CA ASP A 143 -1.17 -11.75 -0.70
C ASP A 143 -1.39 -13.26 -0.93
N LYS A 144 -1.63 -14.04 0.13
CA LYS A 144 -1.93 -15.48 0.03
C LYS A 144 -3.28 -15.77 -0.65
N LEU A 145 -4.25 -14.87 -0.53
CA LEU A 145 -5.53 -15.00 -1.22
C LEU A 145 -5.37 -14.81 -2.73
N GLY A 146 -4.42 -13.98 -3.18
CA GLY A 146 -4.11 -13.78 -4.59
C GLY A 146 -5.23 -13.11 -5.40
N LEU A 147 -6.14 -12.40 -4.70
CA LEU A 147 -7.32 -11.76 -5.30
C LEU A 147 -7.08 -10.30 -5.70
N VAL A 148 -6.02 -9.68 -5.18
CA VAL A 148 -5.59 -8.31 -5.50
C VAL A 148 -4.09 -8.28 -5.78
N SER A 149 -3.59 -7.14 -6.26
CA SER A 149 -2.15 -6.90 -6.42
C SER A 149 -1.40 -7.13 -5.10
N PRO A 150 -0.17 -7.65 -5.11
CA PRO A 150 0.58 -7.85 -3.88
C PRO A 150 0.86 -6.55 -3.13
N ALA A 151 0.83 -6.60 -1.80
CA ALA A 151 1.15 -5.47 -0.95
C ALA A 151 2.65 -5.14 -0.95
N PRO A 152 3.04 -3.87 -0.69
CA PRO A 152 4.43 -3.43 -0.61
C PRO A 152 5.08 -3.80 0.74
N VAL A 153 5.08 -5.10 1.08
CA VAL A 153 5.58 -5.60 2.37
C VAL A 153 7.05 -5.26 2.66
N GLY A 154 7.85 -4.96 1.63
CA GLY A 154 9.25 -4.60 1.77
C GLY A 154 9.46 -3.27 2.54
N ALA A 155 8.64 -2.26 2.25
CA ALA A 155 8.76 -0.95 2.91
C ALA A 155 8.36 -1.01 4.38
N LEU A 156 7.26 -1.71 4.70
CA LEU A 156 6.84 -1.90 6.08
C LEU A 156 7.85 -2.74 6.88
N LYS A 157 8.44 -3.80 6.28
CA LYS A 157 9.50 -4.58 6.96
C LYS A 157 10.73 -3.74 7.26
N ARG A 158 11.10 -2.84 6.36
CA ARG A 158 12.19 -1.89 6.62
C ARG A 158 11.83 -0.97 7.78
N LEU A 159 10.66 -0.34 7.74
CA LEU A 159 10.20 0.55 8.80
C LEU A 159 10.17 -0.13 10.17
N GLU A 160 9.65 -1.36 10.24
CA GLU A 160 9.67 -2.17 11.47
C GLU A 160 11.10 -2.31 12.01
N GLY A 161 12.03 -2.74 11.16
CA GLY A 161 13.43 -2.95 11.53
C GLY A 161 14.10 -1.67 12.02
N ASP A 162 13.85 -0.54 11.35
CA ASP A 162 14.43 0.75 11.71
C ASP A 162 13.85 1.27 13.03
N LEU A 163 12.55 1.10 13.27
CA LEU A 163 11.90 1.42 14.55
C LEU A 163 12.49 0.58 15.69
N GLU A 164 12.67 -0.73 15.49
CA GLU A 164 13.32 -1.58 16.48
C GLU A 164 14.77 -1.15 16.76
N HIS A 165 15.51 -0.80 15.70
CA HIS A 165 16.89 -0.37 15.82
C HIS A 165 17.00 0.94 16.60
N ALA A 166 16.18 1.93 16.26
CA ALA A 166 16.10 3.20 16.96
C ALA A 166 15.71 3.01 18.43
N ALA A 167 14.74 2.14 18.72
CA ALA A 167 14.36 1.80 20.08
C ALA A 167 15.54 1.21 20.89
N LYS A 168 16.38 0.36 20.28
CA LYS A 168 17.57 -0.21 20.94
C LYS A 168 18.59 0.90 21.26
N ILE A 169 18.87 1.79 20.30
CA ILE A 169 19.80 2.91 20.50
C ILE A 169 19.32 3.82 21.63
N ILE A 170 18.06 4.28 21.58
CA ILE A 170 17.48 5.20 22.55
C ILE A 170 17.37 4.55 23.93
N GLY A 171 17.03 3.26 23.99
CA GLY A 171 16.92 2.50 25.24
C GLY A 171 18.26 2.21 25.93
N GLY A 172 19.39 2.69 25.38
CA GLY A 172 20.72 2.45 25.94
C GLY A 172 21.18 0.99 25.82
N ALA A 173 20.49 0.18 25.00
CA ALA A 173 20.94 -1.16 24.70
C ALA A 173 22.12 -1.06 23.72
N GLN A 174 23.32 -1.24 24.25
CA GLN A 174 24.54 -1.26 23.44
C GLN A 174 24.40 -2.33 22.35
N PRO A 175 24.54 -1.99 21.04
CA PRO A 175 24.56 -3.01 20.01
C PRO A 175 25.71 -3.97 20.34
N SER A 176 25.37 -5.25 20.53
CA SER A 176 26.39 -6.29 20.67
C SER A 176 27.28 -6.22 19.42
N PRO A 177 28.61 -6.21 19.53
CA PRO A 177 29.47 -6.13 18.37
C PRO A 177 29.25 -7.37 17.52
N SER A 178 28.46 -7.24 16.45
CA SER A 178 28.48 -8.20 15.36
C SER A 178 29.93 -8.30 14.85
N PRO A 179 30.43 -9.51 14.54
CA PRO A 179 31.81 -9.66 14.09
C PRO A 179 32.02 -8.79 12.86
N SER A 180 32.95 -7.86 12.99
CA SER A 180 33.45 -7.04 11.89
C SER A 180 33.96 -7.96 10.79
N THR A 181 33.19 -8.07 9.71
CA THR A 181 33.74 -8.57 8.46
C THR A 181 34.68 -7.50 7.93
N SER A 182 35.95 -7.90 7.85
CA SER A 182 37.09 -7.19 7.26
C SER A 182 36.68 -6.36 6.03
N PRO A 183 37.25 -5.14 5.82
CA PRO A 183 36.90 -4.31 4.69
C PRO A 183 37.28 -5.00 3.37
N THR A 184 36.27 -5.40 2.61
CA THR A 184 36.41 -5.68 1.18
C THR A 184 36.82 -4.38 0.49
N PRO A 185 37.85 -4.37 -0.38
CA PRO A 185 38.30 -3.14 -1.03
C PRO A 185 37.16 -2.50 -1.84
N THR A 186 36.92 -1.22 -1.55
CA THR A 186 35.95 -0.35 -2.24
C THR A 186 36.17 -0.38 -3.74
N GLN A 187 35.24 -1.02 -4.46
CA GLN A 187 35.07 -0.76 -5.89
C GLN A 187 34.42 0.63 -6.01
N LYS A 188 35.12 1.59 -6.60
CA LYS A 188 34.56 2.92 -6.93
C LYS A 188 33.32 2.73 -7.79
N ALA A 189 32.15 3.06 -7.24
CA ALA A 189 30.95 3.25 -8.03
C ALA A 189 31.17 4.42 -9.02
N PRO A 190 30.78 4.29 -10.30
CA PRO A 190 30.73 5.43 -11.22
C PRO A 190 29.73 6.47 -10.68
N GLY A 191 30.11 7.75 -10.68
CA GLY A 191 29.27 8.83 -10.18
C GLY A 191 27.93 8.90 -10.90
N TYR A 192 26.86 9.13 -10.12
CA TYR A 192 25.48 9.36 -10.55
C TYR A 192 25.28 10.69 -11.31
N GLY A 193 26.13 10.97 -12.30
CA GLY A 193 25.99 12.09 -13.23
C GLY A 193 25.34 11.74 -14.56
N ALA A 194 25.03 10.46 -14.82
CA ALA A 194 24.67 9.97 -16.16
C ALA A 194 23.20 9.53 -16.36
N ILE A 195 22.38 9.44 -15.30
CA ILE A 195 21.01 8.88 -15.43
C ILE A 195 19.95 9.94 -15.76
N LEU A 196 20.23 11.23 -15.53
CA LEU A 196 19.33 12.32 -15.93
C LEU A 196 19.51 12.80 -17.39
N ALA A 197 20.44 12.22 -18.14
CA ALA A 197 20.67 12.60 -19.55
C ALA A 197 19.86 11.76 -20.56
N VAL A 198 19.36 10.57 -20.17
CA VAL A 198 18.69 9.67 -21.13
C VAL A 198 17.18 9.92 -21.21
N GLY A 199 16.52 10.33 -20.11
CA GLY A 199 15.08 10.66 -20.13
C GLY A 199 14.72 11.95 -20.87
N GLY A 200 15.61 12.96 -20.82
CA GLY A 200 15.39 14.25 -21.50
C GLY A 200 15.49 14.16 -23.04
N LEU A 201 16.28 13.22 -23.57
CA LEU A 201 16.51 13.11 -25.01
C LEU A 201 15.26 12.60 -25.77
N PHE A 202 14.47 11.71 -25.15
CA PHE A 202 13.26 11.17 -25.76
C PHE A 202 12.12 12.20 -25.84
N ILE A 203 12.00 13.09 -24.85
CA ILE A 203 10.97 14.14 -24.84
C ILE A 203 11.27 15.23 -25.89
N VAL A 204 12.56 15.57 -26.10
CA VAL A 204 12.97 16.53 -27.12
C VAL A 204 12.83 15.94 -28.53
N ALA A 205 13.25 14.68 -28.74
CA ALA A 205 13.09 14.00 -30.03
C ALA A 205 11.61 13.83 -30.42
N TYR A 206 10.74 13.49 -29.48
CA TYR A 206 9.29 13.36 -29.72
C TYR A 206 8.63 14.70 -30.08
N ARG A 207 9.05 15.82 -29.49
CA ARG A 207 8.51 17.15 -29.83
C ARG A 207 9.02 17.71 -31.15
N VAL A 208 10.23 17.34 -31.58
CA VAL A 208 10.75 17.73 -32.90
C VAL A 208 10.07 16.95 -34.03
N LEU A 209 9.82 15.64 -33.84
CA LEU A 209 9.11 14.82 -34.84
C LEU A 209 7.63 15.22 -35.04
N ARG A 210 6.96 15.74 -34.00
CA ARG A 210 5.55 16.18 -34.10
C ARG A 210 5.37 17.53 -34.80
N ARG A 211 6.43 18.35 -34.93
CA ARG A 211 6.38 19.64 -35.63
C ARG A 211 6.79 19.56 -37.12
N ALA A 212 7.27 18.41 -37.58
CA ALA A 212 7.72 18.19 -38.96
C ALA A 212 6.70 17.40 -39.82
N ARG A 213 5.50 17.15 -39.30
CA ARG A 213 4.31 16.75 -40.07
C ARG A 213 3.31 17.90 -40.05
#